data_AF-A0A6D2HML8-F1
#
_entry.id   AF-A0A6D2HML8-F1
#
_cell.length_a   1.000
_cell.length_b   1.000
_cell.length_c   1.000
_cell.angle_alpha   90.00
_cell.angle_beta   90.00
_cell.angle_gamma   90.00
#
_symmetry.space_group_name_H-M   'P 1'
#
loop_
_entity.id
_entity.type
_entity.pdbx_description
1 polymer ?
#
loop_
_entity_poly.entity_id
_entity_poly.type
_entity_poly.pdbx_seq_one_letter_code
_entity_poly.pdbx_strand_id
1 'polypeptide(L)'
;MSEIKSLKEQLSSTFEMKDLGAARRILGMDIIRDREKGILRLSQSEYLKKVIRNFRMEEAKIAHTPIGAHFKLATVHDISECVDTEVTPYCSAVGSIMQWWARDQIWRMGLV
;
A
#
# COMPACT_ATOMS: atom_id res chain seq x y z
N MET A 1 -4.28 -31.27 9.39
CA MET A 1 -4.81 -30.99 8.03
C MET A 1 -6.24 -31.51 7.82
N SER A 2 -6.66 -32.60 8.48
CA SER A 2 -8.03 -33.12 8.43
C SER A 2 -9.08 -32.15 8.98
N GLU A 3 -8.77 -31.44 10.07
CA GLU A 3 -9.66 -30.47 10.71
C GLU A 3 -10.01 -29.29 9.78
N ILE A 4 -8.99 -28.72 9.11
CA ILE A 4 -9.19 -27.62 8.14
C ILE A 4 -10.08 -28.10 6.97
N LYS A 5 -9.94 -29.35 6.55
CA LYS A 5 -10.75 -29.92 5.47
C LYS A 5 -12.20 -30.10 5.91
N SER A 6 -12.42 -30.65 7.10
CA SER A 6 -13.77 -30.80 7.67
C SER A 6 -14.47 -29.45 7.85
N LEU A 7 -13.75 -28.43 8.33
CA LEU A 7 -14.27 -27.07 8.45
C LEU A 7 -14.64 -26.47 7.09
N LYS A 8 -13.79 -26.67 6.06
CA LYS A 8 -14.09 -26.23 4.69
C LYS A 8 -15.35 -26.89 4.15
N GLU A 9 -15.53 -28.19 4.38
CA GLU A 9 -16.71 -28.95 3.95
C GLU A 9 -17.99 -28.43 4.64
N GLN A 10 -17.93 -28.21 5.96
CA GLN A 10 -19.03 -27.62 6.72
C GLN A 10 -19.42 -26.24 6.18
N LEU A 11 -18.44 -25.34 5.98
CA LEU A 11 -18.71 -24.01 5.44
C LEU A 11 -19.27 -24.05 4.01
N SER A 12 -18.75 -24.94 3.16
CA SER A 12 -19.24 -25.11 1.79
C SER A 12 -20.68 -25.66 1.70
N SER A 13 -21.13 -26.34 2.75
CA SER A 13 -22.51 -26.85 2.83
C SER A 13 -23.53 -25.77 3.15
N THR A 14 -23.10 -24.71 3.85
CA THR A 14 -23.97 -23.60 4.28
C THR A 14 -23.84 -22.37 3.37
N PHE A 15 -22.66 -22.14 2.81
CA PHE A 15 -22.34 -20.99 1.98
C PHE A 15 -21.81 -21.43 0.62
N GLU A 16 -22.19 -20.71 -0.44
CA GLU A 16 -21.61 -20.90 -1.76
C GLU A 16 -20.13 -20.49 -1.72
N MET A 17 -19.25 -21.49 -1.60
CA MET A 17 -17.83 -21.28 -1.38
C MET A 17 -17.00 -21.92 -2.49
N LYS A 18 -16.04 -21.16 -3.01
CA LYS A 18 -15.07 -21.64 -3.99
C LYS A 18 -13.68 -21.64 -3.39
N ASP A 19 -13.00 -22.79 -3.42
CA ASP A 19 -11.60 -22.85 -3.03
C ASP A 19 -10.72 -22.28 -4.15
N LEU A 20 -10.09 -21.14 -3.87
CA LEU A 20 -9.14 -20.48 -4.78
C LEU A 20 -7.70 -20.93 -4.52
N GLY A 21 -7.49 -21.91 -3.64
CA GLY A 21 -6.20 -22.43 -3.25
C GLY A 21 -5.52 -21.57 -2.19
N ALA A 22 -4.18 -21.54 -2.21
CA ALA A 22 -3.43 -20.76 -1.24
C ALA A 22 -3.64 -19.26 -1.47
N ALA A 23 -4.15 -18.56 -0.45
CA ALA A 23 -4.28 -17.10 -0.48
C ALA A 23 -2.93 -16.44 -0.82
N ARG A 24 -2.92 -15.68 -1.91
CA ARG A 24 -1.76 -14.88 -2.37
C ARG A 24 -1.89 -13.41 -2.03
N ARG A 25 -3.10 -12.93 -1.75
CA ARG A 25 -3.36 -11.51 -1.49
C ARG A 25 -4.51 -11.36 -0.50
N ILE A 26 -4.36 -10.47 0.47
CA ILE A 26 -5.38 -10.12 1.47
C ILE A 26 -5.41 -8.61 1.65
N LEU A 27 -6.59 -7.99 1.52
CA LEU A 27 -6.77 -6.54 1.71
C LEU A 27 -5.79 -5.66 0.91
N GLY A 28 -5.35 -6.12 -0.26
CA GLY A 28 -4.38 -5.41 -1.10
C GLY A 28 -2.90 -5.65 -0.76
N MET A 29 -2.62 -6.53 0.21
CA MET A 29 -1.27 -6.96 0.59
C MET A 29 -0.98 -8.34 0.01
N ASP A 30 0.22 -8.52 -0.52
CA ASP A 30 0.67 -9.79 -1.07
C ASP A 30 1.21 -10.69 0.04
N ILE A 31 0.82 -11.94 0.03
CA ILE A 31 1.20 -12.96 1.01
C ILE A 31 2.32 -13.81 0.40
N ILE A 32 3.51 -13.70 0.97
CA ILE A 32 4.68 -14.49 0.61
C ILE A 32 4.82 -15.61 1.64
N ARG A 33 4.73 -16.86 1.17
CA ARG A 33 4.79 -18.06 2.00
C ARG A 33 5.96 -18.92 1.57
N ASP A 34 6.89 -19.14 2.48
CA ASP A 34 7.95 -20.14 2.36
C ASP A 34 7.64 -21.25 3.37
N ARG A 35 7.07 -22.36 2.89
CA ARG A 35 6.66 -23.47 3.75
C ARG A 35 7.84 -24.32 4.23
N GLU A 36 8.94 -24.35 3.48
CA GLU A 36 10.14 -25.11 3.86
C GLU A 36 10.81 -24.46 5.06
N LYS A 37 10.85 -23.13 5.08
CA LYS A 37 11.41 -22.36 6.20
C LYS A 37 10.36 -21.97 7.26
N GLY A 38 9.08 -22.28 7.03
CA GLY A 38 7.99 -21.89 7.92
C GLY A 38 7.77 -20.36 8.00
N ILE A 39 8.16 -19.61 6.96
CA ILE A 39 8.12 -18.15 6.95
C ILE A 39 6.85 -17.67 6.24
N LEU A 40 6.11 -16.79 6.91
CA LEU A 40 5.00 -16.03 6.34
C LEU A 40 5.36 -14.54 6.36
N ARG A 41 5.36 -13.89 5.20
CA ARG A 41 5.59 -12.45 5.06
C ARG A 41 4.43 -11.81 4.32
N LEU A 42 4.11 -10.58 4.70
CA LEU A 42 3.17 -9.73 3.96
C LEU A 42 3.96 -8.61 3.28
N SER A 43 3.61 -8.28 2.05
CA SER A 43 4.18 -7.16 1.31
C SER A 43 3.08 -6.22 0.82
N GLN A 44 3.31 -4.92 0.96
CA GLN A 44 2.45 -3.88 0.37
C GLN A 44 3.14 -3.11 -0.76
N SER A 45 4.24 -3.64 -1.32
CA SER A 45 5.00 -2.96 -2.37
C SER A 45 4.14 -2.56 -3.58
N GLU A 46 3.18 -3.41 -3.95
CA GLU A 46 2.31 -3.14 -5.10
C GLU A 46 1.30 -2.03 -4.83
N TYR A 47 0.88 -1.86 -3.57
CA TYR A 47 0.06 -0.71 -3.17
C TYR A 47 0.83 0.60 -3.36
N LEU A 48 2.09 0.65 -2.92
CA LEU A 48 2.92 1.84 -3.07
C LEU A 48 3.13 2.22 -4.55
N LYS A 49 3.41 1.24 -5.42
CA LYS A 49 3.50 1.48 -6.87
C LYS A 49 2.20 2.07 -7.44
N LYS A 50 1.05 1.54 -7.02
CA LYS A 50 -0.25 2.05 -7.45
C LYS A 50 -0.46 3.50 -7.00
N VAL A 51 -0.08 3.84 -5.77
CA VAL A 51 -0.15 5.23 -5.27
C VAL A 51 0.73 6.14 -6.13
N ILE A 52 2.00 5.80 -6.33
CA ILE A 52 2.93 6.61 -7.14
C ILE A 52 2.38 6.84 -8.55
N ARG A 53 1.85 5.80 -9.20
CA ARG A 53 1.25 5.90 -10.53
C ARG A 53 0.01 6.79 -10.55
N ASN A 54 -0.88 6.63 -9.58
CA ASN A 54 -2.12 7.41 -9.49
C ASN A 54 -1.85 8.92 -9.38
N PHE A 55 -0.77 9.30 -8.71
CA PHE A 55 -0.36 10.69 -8.56
C PHE A 55 0.66 11.15 -9.63
N ARG A 56 0.93 10.33 -10.65
CA ARG A 56 1.88 10.62 -11.75
C ARG A 56 3.30 10.96 -11.26
N MET A 57 3.72 10.32 -10.17
CA MET A 57 5.02 10.55 -9.52
C MET A 57 6.07 9.49 -9.88
N GLU A 58 5.87 8.72 -10.97
CA GLU A 58 6.80 7.63 -11.36
C GLU A 58 8.22 8.15 -11.66
N GLU A 59 8.32 9.37 -12.20
CA GLU A 59 9.60 10.06 -12.53
C GLU A 59 10.07 11.02 -11.43
N ALA A 60 9.45 10.97 -10.24
CA ALA A 60 9.81 11.87 -9.15
C ALA A 60 11.22 11.54 -8.63
N LYS A 61 12.07 12.58 -8.53
CA LYS A 61 13.41 12.43 -7.97
C LYS A 61 13.34 12.20 -6.46
N ILE A 62 14.16 11.28 -5.97
CA ILE A 62 14.33 11.07 -4.54
C ILE A 62 15.02 12.31 -3.95
N ALA A 63 14.43 12.89 -2.90
CA ALA A 63 15.01 13.99 -2.16
C ALA A 63 14.84 13.75 -0.65
N HIS A 64 15.92 13.94 0.11
CA HIS A 64 15.87 13.86 1.58
C HIS A 64 15.11 15.03 2.21
N THR A 65 15.13 16.18 1.56
CA THR A 65 14.41 17.38 2.01
C THR A 65 13.60 17.89 0.82
N PRO A 66 12.25 17.98 0.94
CA PRO A 66 11.39 18.43 -0.16
C PRO A 66 11.74 19.82 -0.68
N ILE A 67 12.30 20.68 0.17
CA ILE A 67 12.78 22.01 -0.18
C ILE A 67 14.05 22.33 0.60
N GLY A 68 15.11 22.76 -0.09
CA GLY A 68 16.36 23.15 0.57
C GLY A 68 16.21 24.51 1.27
N ALA A 69 16.91 24.72 2.39
CA ALA A 69 16.85 25.95 3.17
C ALA A 69 17.24 27.24 2.40
N HIS A 70 17.89 27.08 1.25
CA HIS A 70 18.28 28.18 0.36
C HIS A 70 17.14 28.67 -0.55
N PHE A 71 16.04 27.94 -0.66
CA PHE A 71 14.87 28.39 -1.41
C PHE A 71 14.12 29.45 -0.61
N LYS A 72 14.04 30.66 -1.17
CA LYS A 72 13.13 31.70 -0.69
C LYS A 72 11.76 31.46 -1.32
N LEU A 73 10.77 31.20 -0.47
CA LEU A 73 9.37 31.12 -0.91
C LEU A 73 8.95 32.51 -1.42
N ALA A 74 8.60 32.60 -2.69
CA ALA A 74 7.98 33.78 -3.28
C ALA A 74 6.48 33.54 -3.40
N THR A 75 5.68 34.60 -3.29
CA THR A 75 4.27 34.54 -3.64
C THR A 75 4.13 34.35 -5.15
N VAL A 76 3.28 33.41 -5.55
CA VAL A 76 2.93 33.16 -6.94
C VAL A 76 2.19 34.40 -7.46
N HIS A 77 2.76 35.09 -8.45
CA HIS A 77 2.14 36.30 -9.03
C HIS A 77 1.34 35.98 -10.30
N ASP A 78 1.59 34.83 -10.93
CA ASP A 78 0.95 34.42 -12.18
C ASP A 78 0.28 33.05 -12.06
N ILE A 79 -0.92 32.93 -12.65
CA ILE A 79 -1.72 31.69 -12.62
C ILE A 79 -0.99 30.54 -13.36
N SER A 80 -0.07 30.86 -14.27
CA SER A 80 0.74 29.87 -14.99
C SER A 80 1.79 29.16 -14.12
N GLU A 81 2.21 29.80 -13.02
CA GLU A 81 3.13 29.21 -12.03
C GLU A 81 2.39 28.39 -10.95
N CYS A 82 1.05 28.43 -10.96
CA CYS A 82 0.22 27.63 -10.07
C CYS A 82 0.28 26.16 -10.48
N VAL A 83 0.68 25.29 -9.55
CA VAL A 83 0.51 23.84 -9.72
C VAL A 83 -0.97 23.54 -9.58
N ASP A 84 -1.56 22.95 -10.62
CA ASP A 84 -2.95 22.51 -10.59
C ASP A 84 -3.14 21.43 -9.51
N THR A 85 -3.73 21.83 -8.39
CA THR A 85 -3.99 20.98 -7.23
C THR A 85 -5.08 19.93 -7.49
N GLU A 86 -5.88 20.09 -8.56
CA GLU A 86 -6.84 19.07 -9.00
C GLU A 86 -6.11 17.94 -9.75
N VAL A 87 -5.06 18.28 -10.52
CA VAL A 87 -4.26 17.31 -11.28
C VAL A 87 -3.22 16.60 -10.39
N THR A 88 -2.64 17.30 -9.42
CA THR A 88 -1.64 16.72 -8.50
C THR A 88 -1.99 17.02 -7.04
N PRO A 89 -2.95 16.30 -6.43
CA PRO A 89 -3.33 16.52 -5.04
C PRO A 89 -2.26 15.96 -4.10
N TYR A 90 -1.18 16.73 -3.91
CA TYR A 90 0.00 16.37 -3.13
C TYR A 90 -0.37 15.92 -1.71
N CYS A 91 -1.28 16.62 -1.03
CA CYS A 91 -1.77 16.23 0.29
C CYS A 91 -2.41 14.84 0.30
N SER A 92 -3.17 14.49 -0.74
CA SER A 92 -3.78 13.17 -0.89
C SER A 92 -2.73 12.09 -1.15
N ALA A 93 -1.67 12.41 -1.92
CA ALA A 93 -0.54 11.52 -2.15
C ALA A 93 0.19 11.20 -0.85
N VAL A 94 0.56 12.25 -0.10
CA VAL A 94 1.21 12.14 1.22
C VAL A 94 0.33 11.36 2.19
N GLY A 95 -0.97 11.67 2.26
CA GLY A 95 -1.92 10.93 3.11
C GLY A 95 -2.00 9.44 2.77
N SER A 96 -2.01 9.09 1.48
CA SER A 96 -2.03 7.69 1.02
C SER A 96 -0.74 6.95 1.42
N ILE A 97 0.42 7.61 1.32
CA ILE A 97 1.72 7.05 1.73
C ILE A 97 1.78 6.92 3.26
N MET A 98 1.27 7.89 4.00
CA MET A 98 1.24 7.85 5.47
C MET A 98 0.37 6.71 5.99
N GLN A 99 -0.78 6.45 5.35
CA GLN A 99 -1.62 5.29 5.67
C GLN A 99 -0.90 3.96 5.40
N TRP A 100 -0.14 3.87 4.30
CA TRP A 100 0.70 2.71 4.02
C TRP A 100 1.76 2.53 5.12
N TRP A 101 2.46 3.60 5.50
CA TRP A 101 3.50 3.57 6.52
C TRP A 101 2.96 3.16 7.89
N ALA A 102 1.80 3.69 8.28
CA ALA A 102 1.13 3.30 9.53
C ALA A 102 0.79 1.81 9.55
N ARG A 103 0.29 1.26 8.43
CA ARG A 103 0.00 -0.19 8.32
C ARG A 103 1.28 -1.03 8.39
N ASP A 104 2.38 -0.58 7.79
CA ASP A 104 3.68 -1.27 7.88
C ASP A 104 4.23 -1.28 9.31
N GLN A 105 4.16 -0.13 10.01
CA GLN A 105 4.63 0.01 11.40
C GLN A 105 3.82 -0.84 12.39
N ILE A 106 2.49 -0.79 12.33
CA ILE A 106 1.60 -1.60 13.18
C ILE A 106 1.95 -3.08 13.07
N TRP A 107 2.27 -3.55 11.86
CA TRP A 107 2.65 -4.94 11.64
C TRP A 107 4.05 -5.26 12.18
N ARG A 108 5.04 -4.38 11.97
CA ARG A 108 6.38 -4.53 12.55
C ARG A 108 6.36 -4.58 14.08
N MET A 109 5.39 -3.92 14.69
CA MET A 109 5.17 -3.92 16.14
C MET A 109 4.40 -5.14 16.65
N GLY A 110 3.89 -6.00 15.77
CA GLY A 110 3.11 -7.19 16.16
C GLY A 110 1.77 -6.86 16.82
N LEU A 111 1.20 -5.69 16.53
CA LEU A 111 -0.07 -5.21 17.12
C LEU A 111 -1.32 -5.73 16.39
N VAL A 112 -1.18 -6.80 15.58
CA VAL A 112 -2.26 -7.52 14.87
C VAL A 112 -2.02 -9.01 14.99
#